data_AF-M2SAC3-F1
#
_entry.id   AF-M2SAC3-F1
#
_cell.length_a   1.000
_cell.length_b   1.000
_cell.length_c   1.000
_cell.angle_alpha   90.00
_cell.angle_beta   90.00
_cell.angle_gamma   90.00
#
_symmetry.space_group_name_H-M   'P 1'
#
loop_
_entity.id
_entity.type
_entity.pdbx_description
1 polymer ?
#
loop_
_entity_poly.entity_id
_entity_poly.type
_entity_poly.pdbx_seq_one_letter_code
_entity_poly.pdbx_strand_id
1 'polypeptide(L)'
;MTDLLHVLPDFDATPFSHLLPSLDKALITTNDVLTLDAPTIAKRAQVPSGELRKLADAVVAALHRQLGFGPEEPAPTTKHDWACISTLDDELDAALGGGIPRGYLVEVTAAPARRSCF
;
A
#
# COMPACT_ATOMS: atom_id res chain seq x y z
N MET A 1 -6.22 -4.41 -19.39
CA MET A 1 -4.90 -3.95 -18.92
C MET A 1 -4.87 -4.02 -17.41
N THR A 2 -4.24 -5.06 -16.86
CA THR A 2 -3.91 -5.11 -15.43
C THR A 2 -2.64 -4.27 -15.22
N ASP A 3 -2.74 -3.17 -14.48
CA ASP A 3 -1.66 -2.23 -14.16
C ASP A 3 -0.59 -2.79 -13.21
N LEU A 4 -0.68 -4.07 -12.87
CA LEU A 4 0.13 -4.73 -11.85
C LEU A 4 1.63 -4.59 -12.08
N LEU A 5 2.12 -4.82 -13.31
CA LEU A 5 3.55 -4.69 -13.63
C LEU A 5 4.01 -3.22 -13.72
N HIS A 6 3.07 -2.28 -13.79
CA HIS A 6 3.39 -0.85 -13.70
C HIS A 6 3.53 -0.41 -12.24
N VAL A 7 2.66 -0.90 -11.36
CA VAL A 7 2.71 -0.61 -9.91
C VAL A 7 3.87 -1.35 -9.24
N LEU A 8 4.09 -2.61 -9.61
CA LEU A 8 5.14 -3.48 -9.08
C LEU A 8 6.03 -4.02 -10.22
N PRO A 9 7.04 -3.27 -10.68
CA PRO A 9 7.89 -3.69 -11.79
C PRO A 9 8.71 -4.96 -11.49
N ASP A 10 9.09 -5.19 -10.23
CA ASP A 10 9.90 -6.35 -9.80
C ASP A 10 9.04 -7.54 -9.32
N PHE A 11 7.73 -7.51 -9.55
CA PHE A 11 6.83 -8.56 -9.07
C PHE A 11 6.95 -9.84 -9.91
N ASP A 12 7.20 -10.97 -9.25
CA ASP A 12 7.16 -12.27 -9.91
C ASP A 12 5.72 -12.71 -10.17
N ALA A 13 5.24 -12.41 -11.38
CA ALA A 13 3.91 -12.79 -11.84
C ALA A 13 3.84 -14.19 -12.46
N THR A 14 4.96 -14.93 -12.53
CA THR A 14 5.03 -16.28 -13.11
C THR A 14 3.99 -17.25 -12.51
N PRO A 15 3.83 -17.35 -11.17
CA PRO A 15 2.84 -18.27 -10.58
C PRO A 15 1.38 -17.88 -10.83
N PHE A 16 1.12 -16.66 -11.30
CA PHE A 16 -0.22 -16.13 -11.54
C PHE A 16 -0.49 -15.84 -13.02
N SER A 17 0.41 -16.24 -13.91
CA SER A 17 0.37 -15.87 -15.34
C SER A 17 -0.88 -16.37 -16.06
N HIS A 18 -1.50 -17.45 -15.59
CA HIS A 18 -2.77 -17.97 -16.13
C HIS A 18 -4.00 -17.15 -15.71
N LEU A 19 -3.89 -16.32 -14.66
CA LEU A 19 -4.97 -15.46 -14.18
C LEU A 19 -4.96 -14.08 -14.86
N LEU A 20 -3.77 -13.58 -15.21
CA LEU A 20 -3.58 -12.24 -15.76
C LEU A 20 -4.47 -11.98 -16.99
N PRO A 21 -4.60 -12.88 -17.99
CA PRO A 21 -5.45 -12.61 -19.15
C PRO A 21 -6.93 -12.45 -18.79
N SER A 22 -7.43 -13.22 -17.81
CA SER A 22 -8.81 -13.15 -17.36
C SER A 22 -9.10 -11.88 -16.55
N LEU A 23 -8.15 -11.48 -15.69
CA LEU A 23 -8.21 -10.22 -14.95
C LEU A 23 -8.14 -9.01 -15.89
N ASP A 24 -7.30 -9.09 -16.91
CA ASP A 24 -7.14 -8.06 -17.94
C ASP A 24 -8.44 -7.82 -18.72
N LYS A 25 -9.08 -8.91 -19.16
CA LYS A 25 -10.36 -8.90 -19.88
C LYS A 25 -11.50 -8.34 -19.03
N ALA A 26 -11.47 -8.60 -17.72
CA ALA A 26 -12.47 -8.09 -16.78
C ALA A 26 -12.19 -6.65 -16.30
N LEU A 27 -11.09 -6.04 -16.76
CA LEU A 27 -10.61 -4.70 -16.40
C LEU A 27 -10.41 -4.57 -14.89
N ILE A 28 -9.84 -5.60 -14.26
CA ILE A 28 -9.49 -5.59 -12.84
C ILE A 28 -8.11 -4.95 -12.68
N THR A 29 -8.04 -3.91 -11.84
CA THR A 29 -6.82 -3.17 -11.52
C THR A 29 -6.15 -3.70 -10.26
N THR A 30 -4.88 -3.31 -10.01
CA THR A 30 -4.18 -3.64 -8.76
C THR A 30 -4.93 -3.09 -7.54
N ASN A 31 -5.50 -1.89 -7.67
CA ASN A 31 -6.33 -1.29 -6.63
C ASN A 31 -7.57 -2.14 -6.32
N ASP A 32 -8.25 -2.67 -7.34
CA ASP A 32 -9.42 -3.54 -7.13
C ASP A 32 -9.04 -4.81 -6.35
N VAL A 33 -7.91 -5.43 -6.70
CA VAL A 33 -7.40 -6.64 -6.03
C VAL A 33 -7.13 -6.39 -4.54
N LEU A 34 -6.71 -5.18 -4.17
CA LEU A 34 -6.36 -4.80 -2.79
C LEU A 34 -7.54 -4.29 -1.97
N THR A 35 -8.55 -3.69 -2.61
CA THR A 35 -9.63 -2.98 -1.90
C THR A 35 -10.97 -3.70 -1.92
N LEU A 36 -11.21 -4.59 -2.87
CA LEU A 36 -12.47 -5.31 -3.03
C LEU A 36 -12.40 -6.76 -2.53
N ASP A 37 -13.57 -7.33 -2.26
CA ASP A 37 -13.68 -8.74 -1.86
C ASP A 37 -13.25 -9.69 -2.99
N ALA A 38 -12.24 -10.52 -2.70
CA ALA A 38 -11.77 -11.58 -3.59
C ALA A 38 -12.88 -12.43 -4.26
N PRO A 39 -13.93 -12.91 -3.57
CA PRO A 39 -15.00 -13.69 -4.24
C PRO A 39 -15.80 -12.88 -5.26
N THR A 40 -15.97 -11.56 -5.06
CA THR A 40 -16.71 -10.70 -5.99
C THR A 40 -15.91 -10.50 -7.28
N ILE A 41 -14.61 -10.24 -7.15
CA ILE A 41 -13.70 -10.11 -8.30
C ILE A 41 -13.55 -11.45 -9.03
N ALA A 42 -13.39 -12.55 -8.28
CA ALA A 42 -13.25 -13.89 -8.84
C ALA A 42 -14.43 -14.29 -9.73
N LYS A 43 -15.67 -13.96 -9.30
CA LYS A 43 -16.87 -14.15 -10.11
C LYS A 43 -16.85 -13.30 -11.38
N ARG A 44 -16.48 -12.02 -11.26
CA ARG A 44 -16.43 -11.08 -12.39
C ARG A 44 -15.38 -11.47 -13.44
N ALA A 45 -14.21 -11.93 -12.99
CA ALA A 45 -13.12 -12.35 -13.87
C ALA A 45 -13.18 -13.83 -14.27
N GLN A 46 -14.15 -14.60 -13.76
CA GLN A 46 -14.28 -16.05 -14.00
C GLN A 46 -13.00 -16.83 -13.61
N VAL A 47 -12.43 -16.53 -12.46
CA VAL A 47 -11.22 -17.17 -11.93
C VAL A 47 -11.46 -17.80 -10.56
N PRO A 48 -10.63 -18.77 -10.11
CA PRO A 48 -10.73 -19.33 -8.77
C PRO A 48 -10.44 -18.29 -7.68
N SER A 49 -11.37 -18.12 -6.73
CA SER A 49 -11.22 -17.14 -5.63
C SER A 49 -10.02 -17.42 -4.72
N GLY A 50 -9.63 -18.69 -4.57
CA GLY A 50 -8.47 -19.09 -3.79
C GLY A 50 -7.14 -18.61 -4.39
N GLU A 51 -7.01 -18.64 -5.71
CA GLU A 51 -5.79 -18.15 -6.36
C GLU A 51 -5.74 -16.63 -6.42
N LEU A 52 -6.90 -15.97 -6.57
CA LEU A 52 -6.97 -14.52 -6.48
C LEU A 52 -6.59 -14.02 -5.08
N ARG A 53 -6.95 -14.76 -4.01
CA ARG A 53 -6.49 -14.46 -2.65
C ARG A 53 -4.96 -14.56 -2.54
N LYS A 54 -4.37 -15.64 -3.06
CA LYS A 54 -2.91 -15.81 -3.08
C LYS A 54 -2.21 -14.70 -3.86
N LEU A 55 -2.80 -14.25 -4.97
CA LEU A 55 -2.30 -13.10 -5.71
C LEU A 55 -2.35 -11.83 -4.84
N ALA A 56 -3.48 -11.54 -4.19
CA ALA A 56 -3.60 -10.38 -3.31
C ALA A 56 -2.56 -10.41 -2.17
N ASP A 57 -2.40 -11.55 -1.51
CA ASP A 57 -1.40 -11.72 -0.45
C ASP A 57 0.03 -11.52 -0.96
N ALA A 58 0.35 -12.03 -2.16
CA ALA A 58 1.66 -11.83 -2.80
C ALA A 58 1.91 -10.36 -3.17
N VAL A 59 0.89 -9.66 -3.68
CA VAL A 59 0.96 -8.23 -4.02
C VAL A 59 1.17 -7.39 -2.76
N VAL A 60 0.43 -7.68 -1.68
CA VAL A 60 0.62 -7.01 -0.37
C VAL A 60 2.03 -7.25 0.16
N ALA A 61 2.54 -8.48 0.11
CA ALA A 61 3.90 -8.79 0.54
C ALA A 61 4.97 -8.07 -0.31
N ALA A 62 4.78 -7.97 -1.63
CA ALA A 62 5.66 -7.23 -2.51
C ALA A 62 5.65 -5.73 -2.23
N LEU A 63 4.46 -5.14 -2.01
CA LEU A 63 4.30 -3.74 -1.62
C LEU A 63 4.97 -3.44 -0.27
N HIS A 64 4.75 -4.30 0.73
CA HIS A 64 5.43 -4.16 2.01
C HIS A 64 6.95 -4.19 1.86
N ARG A 65 7.50 -5.01 0.97
CA ARG A 65 8.93 -5.04 0.68
C ARG A 65 9.42 -3.76 0.01
N GLN A 66 8.71 -3.26 -0.99
CA GLN A 66 9.05 -1.99 -1.65
C GLN A 66 9.01 -0.80 -0.69
N LEU A 67 8.09 -0.82 0.28
CA LEU A 67 7.93 0.23 1.28
C LEU A 67 8.81 0.01 2.54
N GLY A 68 9.50 -1.13 2.66
CA GLY A 68 10.39 -1.42 3.78
C GLY A 68 9.72 -1.94 5.06
N PHE A 69 8.52 -2.52 4.98
CA PHE A 69 7.77 -3.13 6.09
C PHE A 69 8.02 -4.65 6.27
N GLY A 70 8.92 -5.27 5.49
CA GLY A 70 9.19 -6.73 5.53
C GLY A 70 10.40 -7.13 6.40
N PRO A 71 10.49 -8.41 6.83
CA PRO A 71 11.66 -8.93 7.53
C PRO A 71 12.88 -8.89 6.59
N GLU A 72 13.93 -8.27 7.09
CA GLU A 72 15.12 -7.78 6.38
C GLU A 72 15.94 -8.90 5.70
N GLU A 73 16.13 -8.80 4.39
CA GLU A 73 17.35 -9.28 3.71
C GLU A 73 18.05 -8.02 3.16
N PRO A 74 19.36 -7.82 3.41
CA PRO A 74 20.01 -6.52 3.25
C PRO A 74 20.30 -6.22 1.78
N ALA A 75 19.32 -5.67 1.07
CA ALA A 75 19.55 -4.98 -0.20
C ALA A 75 20.16 -3.59 0.06
N PRO A 76 21.04 -3.06 -0.80
CA PRO A 76 21.68 -1.76 -0.62
C PRO A 76 20.62 -0.66 -0.68
N THR A 77 20.25 -0.18 0.49
CA THR A 77 19.14 0.74 0.65
C THR A 77 19.54 2.15 0.23
N THR A 78 18.98 2.65 -0.87
CA THR A 78 18.50 4.05 -0.87
C THR A 78 17.24 4.10 -0.02
N LYS A 79 17.40 3.89 1.30
CA LYS A 79 16.38 4.20 2.30
C LYS A 79 16.13 5.69 2.11
N HIS A 80 14.94 6.06 1.64
CA HIS A 80 14.45 7.39 1.96
C HIS A 80 14.34 7.41 3.48
N ASP A 81 15.34 8.02 4.10
CA ASP A 81 15.60 7.97 5.55
C ASP A 81 14.66 8.89 6.33
N TRP A 82 13.49 9.21 5.77
CA TRP A 82 12.46 9.91 6.52
C TRP A 82 11.76 8.88 7.40
N ALA A 83 12.27 8.75 8.63
CA ALA A 83 11.61 8.00 9.69
C ALA A 83 10.27 8.66 10.07
N CYS A 84 10.18 9.99 9.90
CA CYS A 84 9.05 10.83 10.27
C CYS A 84 8.70 11.85 9.18
N ILE A 85 7.43 12.24 9.11
CA ILE A 85 6.93 13.35 8.28
C ILE A 85 6.94 14.62 9.14
N SER A 86 7.68 15.65 8.74
CA SER A 86 7.70 16.95 9.44
C SER A 86 6.30 17.59 9.48
N THR A 87 5.95 18.19 10.61
CA THR A 87 4.72 18.98 10.79
C THR A 87 4.85 20.41 10.28
N LEU A 88 6.01 20.79 9.72
CA LEU A 88 6.36 22.17 9.35
C LEU A 88 6.33 23.16 10.52
N ASP A 89 6.49 22.65 11.74
CA ASP A 89 6.59 23.42 12.97
C ASP A 89 7.74 22.81 13.77
N ASP A 90 8.84 23.56 13.91
CA ASP A 90 10.08 23.05 14.50
C ASP A 90 9.91 22.63 15.97
N GLU A 91 9.03 23.31 16.71
CA GLU A 91 8.79 23.01 18.12
C GLU A 91 7.95 21.73 18.27
N LEU A 92 6.93 21.59 17.44
CA LEU A 92 6.11 20.37 17.40
C LEU A 92 6.91 19.17 16.88
N ASP A 93 7.75 19.36 15.85
CA ASP A 93 8.63 18.32 15.36
C ASP A 93 9.62 17.88 16.45
N ALA A 94 10.22 18.82 17.19
CA ALA A 94 11.09 18.50 18.33
C ALA A 94 10.33 17.72 19.43
N ALA A 95 9.10 18.11 19.75
CA ALA A 95 8.26 17.41 20.72
C ALA A 95 7.88 15.99 20.28
N LEU A 96 7.76 15.75 18.97
CA LEU A 96 7.45 14.46 18.37
C LEU A 96 8.69 13.62 18.02
N GLY A 97 9.91 14.12 18.28
CA GLY A 97 11.15 13.41 17.94
C GLY A 97 11.49 13.41 16.44
N GLY A 98 11.09 14.46 15.73
CA GLY A 98 11.36 14.70 14.31
C GLY A 98 10.11 14.73 13.41
N GLY A 99 8.90 14.60 13.97
CA GLY A 99 7.62 14.69 13.26
C GLY A 99 6.75 13.44 13.42
N ILE A 100 5.79 13.24 12.51
CA ILE A 100 4.83 12.13 12.55
C ILE A 100 5.52 10.82 12.09
N PRO A 101 5.64 9.80 12.96
CA PRO A 101 6.35 8.56 12.63
C PRO A 101 5.58 7.69 11.64
N ARG A 102 6.30 7.08 10.69
CA ARG A 102 5.71 6.09 9.77
C ARG A 102 5.35 4.78 10.49
N GLY A 103 4.29 4.11 10.05
CA GLY A 103 3.86 2.82 10.62
C GLY A 103 3.07 2.94 11.93
N TYR A 104 2.76 4.15 12.38
CA TYR A 104 1.92 4.43 13.54
C TYR A 104 0.65 5.19 13.13
N LEU A 105 -0.45 4.92 13.82
CA LEU A 105 -1.66 5.74 13.74
C LEU A 105 -1.54 6.85 14.78
N VAL A 106 -1.54 8.11 14.34
CA VAL A 106 -1.46 9.30 15.21
C VAL A 106 -2.77 10.06 15.15
N GLU A 107 -3.37 10.32 16.32
CA GLU A 107 -4.59 11.12 16.46
C GLU A 107 -4.24 12.51 17.02
N VAL A 108 -4.80 13.56 16.42
CA VAL A 108 -4.68 14.95 16.92
C VAL A 108 -6.05 15.40 17.40
N THR A 109 -6.19 15.59 18.71
CA THR A 109 -7.43 16.06 19.34
C THR A 109 -7.26 17.50 19.84
N ALA A 110 -8.20 18.38 19.50
CA ALA A 110 -8.23 19.75 19.99
C ALA A 110 -9.67 20.22 20.24
N ALA A 111 -9.84 21.23 21.10
CA ALA A 111 -11.09 21.95 21.23
C ALA A 111 -11.36 22.79 19.97
N PRO A 112 -12.62 23.13 19.66
CA PRO A 112 -12.94 23.97 18.51
C PRO A 112 -12.16 25.29 18.58
N ALA A 113 -11.52 25.64 17.46
CA ALA A 113 -10.83 26.92 17.33
C ALA A 113 -11.83 28.05 17.58
N ARG A 114 -11.57 28.87 18.60
CA ARG A 114 -12.35 30.09 18.83
C ARG A 114 -12.16 30.98 17.62
N ARG A 115 -13.21 31.14 16.81
CA ARG A 115 -13.23 32.18 15.78
C ARG A 115 -13.20 33.52 16.51
N SER A 116 -12.11 34.27 16.36
CA SER A 116 -12.12 35.69 16.64
C SER A 116 -13.08 36.34 15.64
N CYS A 117 -14.30 36.67 16.10
CA CYS A 117 -15.20 37.52 15.34
C CYS A 117 -14.50 38.88 15.17
N PHE A 118 -14.15 39.22 13.93
CA PHE A 118 -13.89 40.59 13.53
C PHE A 118 -15.21 41.26 13.16
#